data_AF-A0A5B7UKT3-F1
#
_entry.id   AF-A0A5B7UKT3-F1
#
_cell.length_a   1.000
_cell.length_b   1.000
_cell.length_c   1.000
_cell.angle_alpha   90.00
_cell.angle_beta   90.00
_cell.angle_gamma   90.00
#
_symmetry.space_group_name_H-M   'P 1'
#
loop_
_entity.id
_entity.type
_entity.pdbx_description
1 polymer ?
#
loop_
_entity_poly.entity_id
_entity_poly.type
_entity_poly.pdbx_seq_one_letter_code
_entity_poly.pdbx_strand_id
1 'polypeptide(L)'
;MADEHAQLAGEPGESGESGEPLAEFDMEFVDQLPGGRVVIPVESRGRFTWLVARGHVSEQARREFVQEIQHIVGRGLWRQNWPAETE
;
A
#
# COMPACT_ATOMS: atom_id res chain seq x y z
N MET A 1 -23.06 -53.65 -15.40
CA MET A 1 -23.35 -52.23 -15.66
C MET A 1 -23.50 -51.58 -14.29
N ALA A 2 -22.39 -51.26 -13.60
CA ALA A 2 -21.63 -50.01 -13.70
C ALA A 2 -22.54 -48.78 -13.46
N ASP A 3 -22.28 -47.86 -12.55
CA ASP A 3 -21.41 -47.76 -11.38
C ASP A 3 -21.98 -46.56 -10.62
N GLU A 4 -22.28 -46.72 -9.34
CA GLU A 4 -22.81 -45.67 -8.48
C GLU A 4 -21.62 -44.90 -7.92
N HIS A 5 -21.21 -43.82 -8.60
CA HIS A 5 -20.15 -42.93 -8.14
C HIS A 5 -20.40 -41.50 -8.61
N ALA A 6 -20.77 -40.63 -7.67
CA ALA A 6 -20.29 -39.25 -7.63
C ALA A 6 -20.43 -38.73 -6.21
N GLN A 7 -19.32 -38.85 -5.48
CA GLN A 7 -19.09 -38.29 -4.16
C GLN A 7 -19.20 -36.76 -4.14
N LEU A 8 -19.72 -36.29 -3.01
CA LEU A 8 -19.52 -35.00 -2.34
C LEU A 8 -18.25 -34.24 -2.76
N ALA A 9 -18.43 -33.00 -3.17
CA ALA A 9 -17.53 -31.87 -2.92
C ALA A 9 -18.43 -30.62 -3.01
N GLY A 10 -18.81 -30.02 -1.89
CA GLY A 10 -17.91 -29.16 -1.13
C GLY A 10 -17.92 -27.80 -1.80
N GLU A 11 -18.66 -26.85 -1.22
CA GLU A 11 -18.71 -25.46 -1.64
C GLU A 11 -17.28 -24.95 -1.92
N PRO A 12 -17.00 -24.23 -3.03
CA PRO A 12 -15.80 -23.44 -3.07
C PRO A 12 -16.04 -22.28 -2.10
N GLY A 13 -15.61 -22.52 -0.86
CA GLY A 13 -15.68 -21.56 0.22
C GLY A 13 -15.10 -20.23 -0.24
N GLU A 14 -15.75 -19.17 0.23
CA GLU A 14 -15.16 -17.86 0.41
C GLU A 14 -13.83 -18.04 1.14
N SER A 15 -12.78 -18.27 0.37
CA SER A 15 -11.42 -18.22 0.83
C SER A 15 -11.13 -16.74 0.88
N GLY A 16 -11.57 -16.10 1.98
CA GLY A 16 -11.13 -14.78 2.34
C GLY A 16 -9.62 -14.78 2.22
N GLU A 17 -9.10 -14.12 1.19
CA GLU A 17 -7.71 -13.74 1.14
C GLU A 17 -7.48 -12.95 2.41
N SER A 18 -6.93 -13.65 3.41
CA SER A 18 -6.34 -13.04 4.59
C SER A 18 -5.03 -12.41 4.11
N GLY A 19 -5.12 -11.51 3.12
CA GLY A 19 -4.03 -10.70 2.66
C GLY A 19 -3.60 -9.89 3.85
N GLU A 20 -2.29 -9.86 4.12
CA GLU A 20 -1.76 -8.90 5.07
C GLU A 20 -2.35 -7.52 4.74
N PRO A 21 -2.79 -6.74 5.75
CA PRO A 21 -3.38 -5.44 5.49
C PRO A 21 -2.41 -4.64 4.63
N LEU A 22 -2.86 -4.26 3.43
CA LEU A 22 -2.10 -3.41 2.53
C LEU A 22 -1.74 -2.14 3.31
N ALA A 23 -0.47 -1.74 3.26
CA ALA A 23 0.01 -0.60 4.02
C ALA A 23 -0.82 0.65 3.69
N GLU A 24 -1.28 1.35 4.72
CA GLU A 24 -1.97 2.63 4.57
C GLU A 24 -0.97 3.71 4.20
N PHE A 25 -1.32 4.54 3.23
CA PHE A 25 -0.50 5.68 2.79
C PHE A 25 -1.17 7.00 3.17
N ASP A 26 -0.36 7.91 3.72
CA ASP A 26 -0.79 9.28 4.04
C ASP A 26 0.33 10.30 3.82
N MET A 27 -0.03 11.57 3.85
CA MET A 27 0.85 12.73 3.78
C MET A 27 0.42 13.79 4.79
N GLU A 28 1.34 14.16 5.68
CA GLU A 28 1.11 15.12 6.76
C GLU A 28 1.99 16.36 6.60
N PHE A 29 1.40 17.54 6.81
CA PHE A 29 2.14 18.79 6.83
C PHE A 29 2.74 19.06 8.20
N VAL A 30 4.05 19.31 8.22
CA VAL A 30 4.80 19.78 9.40
C VAL A 30 5.40 21.16 9.10
N ASP A 31 5.69 21.95 10.13
CA ASP A 31 6.18 23.31 9.92
C ASP A 31 7.60 23.34 9.35
N GLN A 32 8.44 22.39 9.75
CA GLN A 32 9.80 22.25 9.25
C GLN A 32 10.32 20.82 9.40
N LEU A 33 11.30 20.46 8.58
CA LEU A 33 12.00 19.17 8.65
C LEU A 33 13.51 19.38 8.87
N PRO A 34 14.20 18.41 9.50
CA PRO A 34 15.63 18.49 9.73
C PRO A 34 16.45 18.68 8.44
N GLY A 35 17.51 19.49 8.54
CA GLY A 35 18.47 19.68 7.46
C GLY A 35 17.90 20.37 6.21
N GLY A 36 16.80 21.11 6.34
CA GLY A 36 16.17 21.82 5.22
C GLY A 36 15.50 20.90 4.20
N ARG A 37 15.18 19.66 4.58
CA ARG A 37 14.47 18.72 3.72
C ARG A 37 13.03 19.18 3.49
N VAL A 38 12.49 18.81 2.34
CA VAL A 38 11.09 19.11 1.98
C VAL A 38 10.15 17.96 2.33
N VAL A 39 10.63 16.72 2.22
CA VAL A 39 9.87 15.49 2.54
C VAL A 39 10.76 14.50 3.28
N ILE A 40 10.20 13.81 4.28
CA ILE A 40 10.81 12.63 4.92
C ILE A 40 9.77 11.51 4.97
N PRO A 41 10.10 10.28 4.51
CA PRO A 41 9.25 9.11 4.72
C PRO A 41 9.40 8.59 6.16
N VAL A 42 8.27 8.28 6.78
CA VAL A 42 8.20 7.62 8.09
C VAL A 42 7.39 6.35 7.96
N GLU A 43 8.01 5.23 8.30
CA GLU A 43 7.40 3.91 8.24
C GLU A 43 7.07 3.42 9.65
N SER A 44 5.87 2.88 9.79
CA SER A 44 5.39 2.20 10.98
C SER A 44 4.61 0.96 10.56
N ARG A 45 4.33 0.05 11.50
CA ARG A 45 3.66 -1.21 11.17
C ARG A 45 2.33 -0.94 10.45
N GLY A 46 2.25 -1.36 9.19
CA GLY A 46 1.05 -1.20 8.34
C GLY A 46 0.79 0.21 7.83
N ARG A 47 1.71 1.18 8.01
CA ARG A 47 1.49 2.56 7.59
C ARG A 47 2.77 3.24 7.12
N PHE A 48 2.67 3.94 6.01
CA PHE A 48 3.70 4.78 5.41
C PHE A 48 3.20 6.23 5.33
N THR A 49 3.92 7.15 5.95
CA THR A 49 3.55 8.58 5.97
C THR A 49 4.68 9.44 5.41
N TRP A 50 4.36 10.28 4.44
CA TRP A 50 5.25 11.39 4.06
C TRP A 50 5.02 12.59 4.96
N LEU A 51 6.01 12.95 5.76
CA LEU A 51 6.04 14.24 6.44
C LEU A 51 6.55 15.28 5.46
N VAL A 52 5.78 16.34 5.24
CA VAL A 52 6.07 17.38 4.24
C VAL A 52 6.15 18.75 4.90
N ALA A 53 7.22 19.49 4.62
CA ALA A 53 7.36 20.87 5.07
C ALA A 53 6.24 21.74 4.46
N ARG A 54 5.51 22.46 5.32
CA ARG A 54 4.38 23.32 4.92
C ARG A 54 4.82 24.36 3.90
N GLY A 55 3.96 24.61 2.91
CA GLY A 55 4.22 25.59 1.83
C GLY A 55 5.00 25.04 0.64
N HIS A 56 5.57 23.84 0.74
CA HIS A 56 6.26 23.20 -0.39
C HIS A 56 5.34 22.32 -1.25
N VAL A 57 4.21 21.87 -0.71
CA VAL A 57 3.17 21.13 -1.42
C VAL A 57 1.83 21.80 -1.09
N SER A 58 0.97 21.95 -2.09
CA SER A 58 -0.38 22.49 -1.89
C SER A 58 -1.32 21.43 -1.30
N GLU A 59 -2.37 21.85 -0.60
CA GLU A 59 -3.41 20.92 -0.11
C GLU A 59 -4.08 20.13 -1.24
N GLN A 60 -4.23 20.75 -2.42
CA GLN A 60 -4.74 20.04 -3.60
C GLN A 60 -3.79 18.92 -4.02
N ALA A 61 -2.50 19.23 -4.19
CA ALA A 61 -1.52 18.23 -4.58
C ALA A 61 -1.43 17.10 -3.55
N ARG A 62 -1.47 17.42 -2.24
CA ARG A 62 -1.55 16.41 -1.17
C ARG A 62 -2.71 15.46 -1.39
N ARG A 63 -3.94 15.99 -1.55
CA ARG A 63 -5.15 15.18 -1.74
C ARG A 63 -5.05 14.28 -2.96
N GLU A 64 -4.63 14.84 -4.09
CA GLU A 64 -4.50 14.10 -5.35
C GLU A 64 -3.43 13.01 -5.23
N PHE A 65 -2.27 13.31 -4.65
CA PHE A 65 -1.21 12.31 -4.43
C PHE A 65 -1.64 11.18 -3.51
N VAL A 66 -2.27 11.50 -2.37
CA VAL A 66 -2.74 10.49 -1.41
C VAL A 66 -3.80 9.59 -2.07
N GLN A 67 -4.73 10.17 -2.83
CA GLN A 67 -5.74 9.39 -3.55
C GLN A 67 -5.11 8.44 -4.58
N GLU A 68 -4.19 8.92 -5.41
CA GLU A 68 -3.54 8.10 -6.44
C GLU A 68 -2.65 7.00 -5.84
N ILE A 69 -1.88 7.31 -4.79
CA ILE A 69 -1.01 6.29 -4.18
C ILE A 69 -1.83 5.20 -3.46
N GLN A 70 -2.92 5.58 -2.80
CA GLN A 70 -3.84 4.62 -2.18
C GLN A 70 -4.48 3.72 -3.24
N HIS A 71 -4.82 4.25 -4.42
CA HIS A 71 -5.30 3.44 -5.52
C HIS A 71 -4.24 2.44 -6.01
N ILE A 72 -3.02 2.91 -6.27
CA ILE A 72 -1.93 2.09 -6.80
C ILE A 72 -1.56 0.97 -5.82
N VAL A 73 -1.38 1.29 -4.54
CA VAL A 73 -1.01 0.32 -3.51
C VAL A 73 -2.19 -0.58 -3.15
N GLY A 74 -3.36 0.01 -2.91
CA GLY A 74 -4.58 -0.70 -2.53
C GLY A 74 -5.07 -1.71 -3.56
N ARG A 75 -4.67 -1.55 -4.83
CA ARG A 75 -4.98 -2.50 -5.92
C ARG A 75 -3.80 -3.39 -6.33
N GLY A 76 -2.69 -3.37 -5.59
CA GLY A 76 -1.51 -4.17 -5.92
C GLY A 76 -0.86 -3.80 -7.26
N LEU A 77 -1.05 -2.57 -7.74
CA LEU A 77 -0.46 -2.06 -8.98
C LEU A 77 1.00 -1.63 -8.79
N TRP A 78 1.45 -1.49 -7.54
CA TRP A 78 2.83 -1.18 -7.20
C TRP A 78 3.72 -2.42 -7.30
N ARG A 79 4.76 -2.37 -8.15
CA ARG A 79 5.78 -3.42 -8.25
C ARG A 79 7.14 -2.86 -7.85
N GLN A 80 7.71 -3.40 -6.77
CA GLN A 80 9.09 -3.10 -6.38
C GLN A 80 10.08 -3.90 -7.24
N ASN A 81 10.98 -3.21 -7.94
CA ASN A 81 12.06 -3.83 -8.70
C ASN A 81 13.40 -3.36 -8.11
N TRP A 82 13.83 -4.01 -7.03
CA TRP A 82 15.16 -3.78 -6.48
C TRP A 82 16.17 -4.65 -7.23
N PRO A 83 17.34 -4.12 -7.65
CA PRO A 83 18.41 -4.97 -8.11
C PRO A 83 18.82 -5.90 -6.96
N ALA A 84 19.08 -7.17 -7.27
CA ALA A 84 19.74 -8.04 -6.30
C ALA A 84 21.08 -7.40 -5.94
N GLU A 85 21.42 -7.38 -4.66
CA GLU A 85 22.80 -7.08 -4.25
C GLU A 85 23.68 -8.16 -4.90
N THR A 86 24.38 -7.80 -5.97
CA THR A 86 25.49 -8.60 -6.48
C THR A 86 26.60 -8.53 -5.43
N GLU A 87 26.87 -9.65 -4.76
CA GLU A 87 28.04 -9.87 -3.90
C GLU A 87 29.36 -9.76 -4.69
#